data_AF-A0A2E1X033-F1
#
_entry.id   AF-A0A2E1X033-F1
#
_cell.length_a   1.000
_cell.length_b   1.000
_cell.length_c   1.000
_cell.angle_alpha   90.00
_cell.angle_beta   90.00
_cell.angle_gamma   90.00
#
_symmetry.space_group_name_H-M   'P 1'
#
loop_
_entity.id
_entity.type
_entity.pdbx_description
1 polymer ?
#
loop_
_entity_poly.entity_id
_entity_poly.type
_entity_poly.pdbx_seq_one_letter_code
_entity_poly.pdbx_strand_id
1 'polypeptide(L)'
;MTFLRSFALSLTFILSSSLLLSSNITLTLDGSSLNYDSDTDIAGFQFSHDGCASSAGGGDAAANAFMVSASSGVVIGFSMTGGVIPAGTGTLLDLGSEDCGENSLSSIVVTAPAGVEFETINFVFDDGDGEVVCEDEAVVFGMNCGTAASALGCDFEVSGTVVSDSCPVTCDACPDGEPANEVSCSDDIDVCLSLDGGNLNYDSSQDIAGFQWNHDGCISGASGGDAAGAGFTVSASSGVVIGFSFTGSAIASGSGVLTELSGDVTEGCISQFVFTGPAGVPLTSGWGTSDDDSACDDADSDGVCDDVDDCVGSLDECNVCNGDNSTCAGCDGVANSGLVNDACGVCDGDGSTCAGCDGVANSGLVNDACGVCDGDGSTCEGCDGVANSGLVNDACGVCDGPGPAADQYASDGACYPVSTCPAGYGLSVEATATSDTVCSACPEFTYSDTDDFSPCVETTICSSDEYELVAASSTSDAVCASCVFDCADVCNGSAVEDDCGVCGGDGSSCFASLSLGAFDASGSLEILYDFGSDVAGFQFDVGGLAIDGASGGAAGEAGFTVSVGSTTVLGVSFTGGTVPAGSGVLTTLSFSAVTGDSTELSLGNSGAVSTAAGDALELSLSGSIVHTQD
;
A
#
# COMPACT_ATOMS: atom_id res chain seq x y z
N MET A 1 -21.95 -22.33 47.71
CA MET A 1 -22.55 -22.21 46.37
C MET A 1 -21.41 -22.25 45.38
N THR A 2 -21.36 -23.35 44.65
CA THR A 2 -20.35 -23.69 43.66
C THR A 2 -20.52 -22.76 42.45
N PHE A 3 -19.48 -22.03 42.07
CA PHE A 3 -19.34 -21.51 40.72
C PHE A 3 -18.01 -22.02 40.16
N LEU A 4 -18.12 -23.12 39.42
CA LEU A 4 -17.14 -23.53 38.41
C LEU A 4 -16.96 -22.34 37.45
N ARG A 5 -15.72 -21.86 37.28
CA ARG A 5 -15.31 -21.21 36.04
C ARG A 5 -14.28 -22.09 35.38
N SER A 6 -14.66 -22.63 34.23
CA SER A 6 -13.82 -23.38 33.31
C SER A 6 -12.51 -22.64 33.07
N PHE A 7 -11.40 -23.32 33.33
CA PHE A 7 -10.13 -23.03 32.69
C PHE A 7 -10.29 -23.43 31.21
N ALA A 8 -10.81 -22.52 30.40
CA ALA A 8 -10.61 -22.58 28.96
C ALA A 8 -9.18 -22.11 28.73
N LEU A 9 -8.31 -23.08 28.45
CA LEU A 9 -6.97 -22.85 27.91
C LEU A 9 -7.16 -22.23 26.52
N SER A 10 -7.36 -20.90 26.49
CA SER A 10 -7.29 -20.12 25.25
C SER A 10 -5.83 -20.06 24.88
N LEU A 11 -5.45 -20.92 23.95
CA LEU A 11 -4.21 -20.82 23.19
C LEU A 11 -4.33 -19.60 22.26
N THR A 12 -4.33 -18.40 22.82
CA THR A 12 -4.09 -17.18 22.07
C THR A 12 -2.60 -17.12 21.82
N PHE A 13 -2.24 -17.58 20.62
CA PHE A 13 -1.03 -17.21 19.91
C PHE A 13 -0.70 -15.75 20.23
N ILE A 14 0.47 -15.53 20.84
CA ILE A 14 1.06 -14.20 20.95
C ILE A 14 1.44 -13.84 19.51
N LEU A 15 0.50 -13.24 18.78
CA LEU A 15 0.82 -12.46 17.60
C LEU A 15 1.34 -11.13 18.17
N SER A 16 2.62 -11.12 18.51
CA SER A 16 3.37 -9.88 18.53
C SER A 16 3.37 -9.36 17.09
N SER A 17 2.36 -8.56 16.74
CA SER A 17 2.47 -7.64 15.61
C SER A 17 3.45 -6.56 16.02
N SER A 18 4.74 -6.93 16.07
CA SER A 18 5.74 -6.08 15.47
C SER A 18 5.20 -5.79 14.07
N LEU A 19 4.77 -4.56 13.81
CA LEU A 19 4.61 -4.11 12.43
C LEU A 19 6.03 -4.15 11.85
N LEU A 20 6.40 -5.31 11.28
CA LEU A 20 7.49 -5.40 10.34
C LEU A 20 6.99 -4.58 9.15
N LEU A 21 7.57 -3.38 8.92
CA LEU A 21 7.49 -2.83 7.58
C LEU A 21 8.24 -3.84 6.71
N SER A 22 7.53 -4.57 5.86
CA SER A 22 8.15 -5.44 4.88
C SER A 22 8.93 -4.55 3.91
N SER A 23 10.24 -4.44 4.08
CA SER A 23 11.11 -3.82 3.07
C SER A 23 11.20 -4.78 1.89
N ASN A 24 10.55 -4.41 0.80
CA ASN A 24 10.56 -5.07 -0.51
C ASN A 24 11.49 -4.32 -1.47
N ILE A 25 12.15 -5.10 -2.32
CA ILE A 25 12.86 -4.56 -3.47
C ILE A 25 12.64 -5.50 -4.65
N THR A 26 12.29 -4.92 -5.80
CA THR A 26 12.30 -5.62 -7.08
C THR A 26 13.53 -5.18 -7.85
N LEU A 27 14.31 -6.14 -8.32
CA LEU A 27 15.44 -5.91 -9.20
C LEU A 27 15.08 -6.41 -10.60
N THR A 28 15.28 -5.57 -11.60
CA THR A 28 15.01 -5.91 -12.99
C THR A 28 16.28 -5.79 -13.80
N LEU A 29 16.60 -6.82 -14.57
CA LEU A 29 17.73 -6.78 -15.49
C LEU A 29 17.25 -6.49 -16.91
N ASP A 30 17.63 -5.32 -17.43
CA ASP A 30 17.35 -4.87 -18.80
C ASP A 30 18.70 -4.70 -19.53
N GLY A 31 19.07 -5.70 -20.33
CA GLY A 31 20.37 -5.78 -20.99
C GLY A 31 21.54 -5.75 -20.00
N SER A 32 22.35 -4.68 -20.04
CA SER A 32 23.46 -4.47 -19.10
C SER A 32 23.07 -3.69 -17.85
N SER A 33 21.85 -3.15 -17.77
CA SER A 33 21.42 -2.29 -16.67
C SER A 33 20.69 -3.07 -15.60
N LEU A 34 21.21 -3.06 -14.38
CA LEU A 34 20.50 -3.58 -13.21
C LEU A 34 19.66 -2.46 -12.60
N ASN A 35 18.35 -2.54 -12.76
CA ASN A 35 17.38 -1.59 -12.26
C ASN A 35 16.80 -2.04 -10.91
N TYR A 36 16.30 -1.09 -10.12
CA TYR A 36 15.62 -1.35 -8.86
C TYR A 36 14.30 -0.58 -8.77
N ASP A 37 13.35 -1.15 -8.03
CA ASP A 37 12.16 -0.53 -7.48
C ASP A 37 12.09 -0.88 -6.00
N SER A 38 12.20 0.12 -5.13
CA SER A 38 12.23 -0.09 -3.67
C SER A 38 11.47 0.96 -2.89
N ASP A 39 10.67 0.50 -1.93
CA ASP A 39 9.95 1.36 -0.99
C ASP A 39 10.85 1.88 0.16
N THR A 40 12.12 1.48 0.22
CA THR A 40 13.08 1.90 1.26
C THR A 40 14.45 2.20 0.70
N ASP A 41 15.18 3.11 1.37
CA ASP A 41 16.55 3.46 1.00
C ASP A 41 17.48 2.23 0.99
N ILE A 42 18.43 2.21 0.06
CA ILE A 42 19.45 1.15 -0.07
C ILE A 42 20.76 1.66 0.52
N ALA A 43 21.30 0.99 1.53
CA ALA A 43 22.56 1.32 2.20
C ALA A 43 23.76 0.50 1.68
N GLY A 44 23.51 -0.63 1.03
CA GLY A 44 24.56 -1.50 0.51
C GLY A 44 23.98 -2.67 -0.28
N PHE A 45 24.77 -3.19 -1.22
CA PHE A 45 24.40 -4.37 -2.00
C PHE A 45 25.62 -5.25 -2.31
N GLN A 46 25.36 -6.54 -2.50
CA GLN A 46 26.31 -7.53 -2.97
C GLN A 46 25.60 -8.55 -3.85
N PHE A 47 26.26 -9.00 -4.91
CA PHE A 47 25.83 -10.19 -5.66
C PHE A 47 27.02 -10.89 -6.28
N SER A 48 26.86 -12.19 -6.53
CA SER A 48 27.79 -13.00 -7.30
C SER A 48 27.39 -13.00 -8.77
N HIS A 49 28.38 -13.11 -9.65
CA HIS A 49 28.14 -13.23 -11.08
C HIS A 49 29.09 -14.24 -11.74
N ASP A 50 28.74 -14.72 -12.93
CA ASP A 50 29.50 -15.71 -13.72
C ASP A 50 30.63 -15.10 -14.59
N GLY A 51 30.88 -13.81 -14.43
CA GLY A 51 31.85 -13.03 -15.21
C GLY A 51 31.25 -11.88 -15.99
N CYS A 52 29.92 -11.82 -16.15
CA CYS A 52 29.25 -10.76 -16.91
C CYS A 52 29.46 -9.35 -16.28
N ALA A 53 29.30 -9.21 -14.97
CA ALA A 53 29.42 -7.93 -14.26
C ALA A 53 30.86 -7.46 -13.91
N SER A 54 31.88 -7.86 -14.67
CA SER A 54 33.29 -7.64 -14.30
C SER A 54 33.75 -6.17 -14.33
N SER A 55 32.95 -5.28 -14.93
CA SER A 55 33.15 -3.84 -14.98
C SER A 55 31.97 -3.06 -14.39
N ALA A 56 31.20 -3.68 -13.48
CA ALA A 56 30.01 -3.07 -12.91
C ALA A 56 30.30 -1.72 -12.22
N GLY A 57 29.50 -0.71 -12.57
CA GLY A 57 29.61 0.66 -12.03
C GLY A 57 28.56 1.59 -12.62
N GLY A 58 28.62 2.89 -12.29
CA GLY A 58 27.61 3.84 -12.76
C GLY A 58 26.30 3.79 -11.98
N GLY A 59 25.20 4.23 -12.61
CA GLY A 59 23.87 4.29 -12.01
C GLY A 59 23.77 5.18 -10.76
N ASP A 60 22.74 4.92 -9.97
CA ASP A 60 22.46 5.59 -8.70
C ASP A 60 23.49 5.25 -7.62
N ALA A 61 24.17 4.10 -7.72
CA ALA A 61 25.31 3.80 -6.87
C ALA A 61 26.45 4.83 -7.08
N ALA A 62 26.82 5.14 -8.32
CA ALA A 62 27.84 6.16 -8.59
C ALA A 62 27.35 7.57 -8.23
N ALA A 63 26.08 7.90 -8.52
CA ALA A 63 25.51 9.21 -8.22
C ALA A 63 25.45 9.51 -6.71
N ASN A 64 25.18 8.48 -5.89
CA ASN A 64 25.14 8.59 -4.43
C ASN A 64 26.48 8.23 -3.75
N ALA A 65 27.58 8.28 -4.51
CA ALA A 65 28.95 8.10 -4.02
C ALA A 65 29.22 6.75 -3.32
N PHE A 66 28.56 5.68 -3.78
CA PHE A 66 28.90 4.32 -3.37
C PHE A 66 30.25 3.94 -3.97
N MET A 67 31.06 3.24 -3.17
CA MET A 67 32.23 2.55 -3.66
C MET A 67 31.79 1.19 -4.20
N VAL A 68 31.79 1.04 -5.53
CA VAL A 68 31.50 -0.23 -6.20
C VAL A 68 32.82 -0.93 -6.53
N SER A 69 32.95 -2.17 -6.08
CA SER A 69 34.09 -3.05 -6.37
C SER A 69 33.60 -4.27 -7.15
N ALA A 70 33.80 -4.25 -8.46
CA ALA A 70 33.56 -5.39 -9.33
C ALA A 70 34.81 -6.27 -9.43
N SER A 71 34.69 -7.54 -9.07
CA SER A 71 35.71 -8.56 -9.29
C SER A 71 35.30 -9.51 -10.41
N SER A 72 36.02 -10.62 -10.63
CA SER A 72 35.64 -11.60 -11.65
C SER A 72 34.43 -12.47 -11.30
N GLY A 73 33.85 -12.32 -10.11
CA GLY A 73 32.67 -13.11 -9.72
C GLY A 73 31.85 -12.56 -8.56
N VAL A 74 32.19 -11.39 -8.02
CA VAL A 74 31.40 -10.71 -6.99
C VAL A 74 31.46 -9.20 -7.25
N VAL A 75 30.32 -8.55 -7.17
CA VAL A 75 30.17 -7.10 -7.10
C VAL A 75 29.72 -6.73 -5.70
N ILE A 76 30.35 -5.73 -5.10
CA ILE A 76 29.97 -5.17 -3.80
C ILE A 76 29.88 -3.65 -3.94
N GLY A 77 28.80 -3.05 -3.47
CA GLY A 77 28.59 -1.61 -3.41
C GLY A 77 28.20 -1.16 -2.01
N PHE A 78 28.95 -0.22 -1.44
CA PHE A 78 28.61 0.42 -0.15
C PHE A 78 29.16 1.84 -0.06
N SER A 79 28.59 2.67 0.82
CA SER A 79 29.10 4.01 1.09
C SER A 79 30.04 4.03 2.31
N MET A 80 31.24 4.60 2.16
CA MET A 80 32.18 4.82 3.29
C MET A 80 31.76 5.99 4.20
N THR A 81 30.85 6.84 3.74
CA THR A 81 30.34 8.01 4.48
C THR A 81 28.95 7.79 5.06
N GLY A 82 28.37 6.58 4.89
CA GLY A 82 27.00 6.26 5.31
C GLY A 82 25.93 6.88 4.42
N GLY A 83 26.27 7.24 3.18
CA GLY A 83 25.29 7.64 2.16
C GLY A 83 24.42 6.47 1.74
N VAL A 84 23.20 6.77 1.28
CA VAL A 84 22.19 5.81 0.87
C VAL A 84 21.73 6.15 -0.55
N ILE A 85 21.24 5.16 -1.28
CA ILE A 85 20.46 5.37 -2.50
C ILE A 85 19.00 5.52 -2.05
N PRO A 86 18.32 6.64 -2.34
CA PRO A 86 16.95 6.87 -1.89
C PRO A 86 15.95 5.81 -2.39
N ALA A 87 14.88 5.59 -1.64
CA ALA A 87 13.72 4.82 -2.09
C ALA A 87 13.15 5.39 -3.42
N GLY A 88 12.59 4.51 -4.25
CA GLY A 88 12.03 4.80 -5.57
C GLY A 88 12.50 3.81 -6.63
N THR A 89 12.39 4.22 -7.89
CA THR A 89 12.83 3.46 -9.06
C THR A 89 14.05 4.09 -9.72
N GLY A 90 14.95 3.26 -10.24
CA GLY A 90 16.12 3.75 -10.95
C GLY A 90 17.07 2.65 -11.44
N THR A 91 18.17 3.06 -12.06
CA THR A 91 19.25 2.13 -12.44
C THR A 91 20.25 2.06 -11.31
N LEU A 92 20.33 0.90 -10.63
CA LEU A 92 21.24 0.69 -9.51
C LEU A 92 22.69 0.79 -9.97
N LEU A 93 23.01 0.08 -11.06
CA LEU A 93 24.34 0.00 -11.68
C LEU A 93 24.24 -0.50 -13.13
N ASP A 94 25.23 -0.16 -13.94
CA ASP A 94 25.48 -0.77 -15.25
C ASP A 94 26.54 -1.86 -15.08
N LEU A 95 26.24 -3.09 -15.51
CA LEU A 95 27.07 -4.28 -15.37
C LEU A 95 28.24 -4.30 -16.37
N GLY A 96 28.15 -3.51 -17.44
CA GLY A 96 29.24 -3.24 -18.39
C GLY A 96 29.61 -4.36 -19.37
N SER A 97 28.91 -5.51 -19.35
CA SER A 97 28.93 -6.49 -20.45
C SER A 97 27.61 -6.52 -21.19
N GLU A 98 27.64 -6.83 -22.48
CA GLU A 98 26.44 -7.17 -23.25
C GLU A 98 25.91 -8.52 -22.73
N ASP A 99 24.76 -8.46 -22.06
CA ASP A 99 23.87 -9.53 -21.59
C ASP A 99 24.37 -10.44 -20.45
N CYS A 100 24.14 -10.00 -19.20
CA CYS A 100 24.01 -10.93 -18.08
C CYS A 100 22.69 -11.71 -18.29
N GLY A 101 22.73 -13.03 -18.44
CA GLY A 101 21.52 -13.83 -18.66
C GLY A 101 20.71 -14.09 -17.38
N GLU A 102 19.56 -14.75 -17.53
CA GLU A 102 18.60 -15.14 -16.46
C GLU A 102 19.17 -15.90 -15.25
N ASN A 103 20.40 -16.39 -15.35
CA ASN A 103 21.07 -17.14 -14.28
C ASN A 103 22.47 -16.62 -13.97
N SER A 104 22.85 -15.47 -14.54
CA SER A 104 24.20 -14.92 -14.41
C SER A 104 24.43 -14.21 -13.08
N LEU A 105 23.37 -13.76 -12.40
CA LEU A 105 23.45 -13.14 -11.07
C LEU A 105 22.91 -14.09 -10.00
N SER A 106 23.59 -14.17 -8.86
CA SER A 106 23.18 -15.02 -7.73
C SER A 106 23.66 -14.47 -6.40
N SER A 107 23.18 -15.05 -5.28
CA SER A 107 23.59 -14.62 -3.93
C SER A 107 23.44 -13.12 -3.72
N ILE A 108 22.30 -12.58 -4.18
CA ILE A 108 21.98 -11.16 -4.08
C ILE A 108 21.65 -10.84 -2.63
N VAL A 109 22.29 -9.81 -2.10
CA VAL A 109 22.07 -9.24 -0.79
C VAL A 109 21.92 -7.75 -0.98
N VAL A 110 20.81 -7.19 -0.50
CA VAL A 110 20.59 -5.74 -0.44
C VAL A 110 20.27 -5.41 1.00
N THR A 111 20.80 -4.28 1.48
CA THR A 111 20.67 -3.85 2.88
C THR A 111 20.08 -2.45 2.94
N ALA A 112 19.16 -2.25 3.89
CA ALA A 112 18.59 -0.96 4.22
C ALA A 112 19.45 -0.24 5.29
N PRO A 113 19.21 1.05 5.57
CA PRO A 113 19.86 1.77 6.66
C PRO A 113 19.74 1.03 8.00
N ALA A 114 20.72 1.23 8.89
CA ALA A 114 20.86 0.53 10.17
C ALA A 114 21.14 -0.99 10.09
N GLY A 115 21.47 -1.52 8.91
CA GLY A 115 21.91 -2.92 8.75
C GLY A 115 20.77 -3.94 8.75
N VAL A 116 19.56 -3.49 8.40
CA VAL A 116 18.39 -4.36 8.22
C VAL A 116 18.46 -4.97 6.82
N GLU A 117 18.35 -6.29 6.70
CA GLU A 117 18.23 -6.96 5.41
C GLU A 117 16.79 -6.83 4.89
N PHE A 118 16.61 -6.71 3.57
CA PHE A 118 15.29 -6.71 2.95
C PHE A 118 14.61 -8.07 3.16
N GLU A 119 13.34 -8.05 3.56
CA GLU A 119 12.58 -9.27 3.89
C GLU A 119 12.20 -10.05 2.63
N THR A 120 12.08 -9.37 1.48
CA THR A 120 11.81 -9.99 0.18
C THR A 120 12.58 -9.26 -0.93
N ILE A 121 13.34 -10.03 -1.73
CA ILE A 121 14.02 -9.56 -2.94
C ILE A 121 13.37 -10.30 -4.12
N ASN A 122 12.63 -9.58 -4.95
CA ASN A 122 12.07 -10.12 -6.20
C ASN A 122 13.04 -9.82 -7.35
N PHE A 123 13.27 -10.79 -8.25
CA PHE A 123 14.17 -10.62 -9.38
C PHE A 123 13.43 -10.95 -10.68
N VAL A 124 13.35 -9.98 -11.59
CA VAL A 124 12.67 -10.10 -12.89
C VAL A 124 13.72 -9.94 -14.00
N PHE A 125 13.70 -10.85 -14.97
CA PHE A 125 14.48 -10.71 -16.19
C PHE A 125 13.57 -10.15 -17.27
N ASP A 126 14.01 -9.06 -17.91
CA ASP A 126 13.38 -8.48 -19.08
C ASP A 126 14.28 -8.82 -20.28
N ASP A 127 13.91 -9.84 -21.04
CA ASP A 127 14.67 -10.33 -22.20
C ASP A 127 14.42 -9.51 -23.47
N GLY A 128 13.63 -8.43 -23.40
CA GLY A 128 13.50 -7.44 -24.46
C GLY A 128 12.86 -7.97 -25.75
N ASP A 129 12.31 -9.19 -25.75
CA ASP A 129 11.36 -9.63 -26.75
C ASP A 129 9.96 -9.19 -26.32
N GLY A 130 9.45 -8.18 -27.02
CA GLY A 130 8.06 -7.74 -26.90
C GLY A 130 7.05 -8.78 -27.42
N GLU A 131 7.10 -10.01 -26.89
CA GLU A 131 5.97 -10.91 -26.86
C GLU A 131 5.04 -10.38 -25.77
N VAL A 132 4.04 -9.60 -26.16
CA VAL A 132 2.90 -9.35 -25.29
C VAL A 132 2.18 -10.69 -25.17
N VAL A 133 2.59 -11.48 -24.17
CA VAL A 133 1.82 -12.63 -23.74
C VAL A 133 0.54 -12.05 -23.15
N CYS A 134 -0.52 -12.01 -23.96
CA CYS A 134 -1.86 -11.73 -23.46
C CYS A 134 -2.27 -12.92 -22.57
N GLU A 135 -1.88 -12.87 -21.30
CA GLU A 135 -2.26 -13.82 -20.25
C GLU A 135 -2.93 -13.07 -19.10
N ASP A 136 -3.90 -13.71 -18.46
CA ASP A 136 -4.56 -13.17 -17.27
C ASP A 136 -3.64 -13.30 -16.05
N GLU A 137 -3.61 -12.28 -15.17
CA GLU A 137 -2.93 -12.44 -13.88
C GLU A 137 -3.64 -13.48 -12.98
N ALA A 138 -2.85 -14.32 -12.30
CA ALA A 138 -3.39 -15.43 -11.51
C ALA A 138 -4.29 -14.99 -10.33
N VAL A 139 -4.06 -13.79 -9.79
CA VAL A 139 -4.83 -13.22 -8.68
C VAL A 139 -4.92 -11.70 -8.82
N VAL A 140 -6.12 -11.19 -8.99
CA VAL A 140 -6.44 -9.76 -9.01
C VAL A 140 -7.26 -9.42 -7.76
N PHE A 141 -6.67 -8.62 -6.86
CA PHE A 141 -7.27 -8.21 -5.57
C PHE A 141 -7.80 -9.37 -4.70
N GLY A 142 -7.07 -10.49 -4.65
CA GLY A 142 -7.45 -11.68 -3.89
C GLY A 142 -8.53 -12.55 -4.54
N MET A 143 -8.92 -12.24 -5.78
CA MET A 143 -9.87 -12.98 -6.61
C MET A 143 -9.19 -13.46 -7.90
N ASN A 144 -9.75 -14.47 -8.58
CA ASN A 144 -9.28 -14.82 -9.93
C ASN A 144 -9.96 -13.92 -10.98
N CYS A 145 -9.36 -13.77 -12.15
CA CYS A 145 -9.86 -12.92 -13.24
C CYS A 145 -11.33 -13.19 -13.61
N GLY A 146 -11.75 -14.47 -13.66
CA GLY A 146 -13.15 -14.82 -13.91
C GLY A 146 -14.11 -14.27 -12.86
N THR A 147 -13.76 -14.36 -11.57
CA THR A 147 -14.56 -13.77 -10.49
C THR A 147 -14.53 -12.24 -10.48
N ALA A 148 -13.39 -11.62 -10.79
CA ALA A 148 -13.24 -10.18 -10.84
C ALA A 148 -14.08 -9.56 -11.97
N ALA A 149 -13.96 -10.07 -13.20
CA ALA A 149 -14.73 -9.60 -14.35
C ALA A 149 -16.25 -9.80 -14.17
N SER A 150 -16.66 -10.91 -13.53
CA SER A 150 -18.09 -11.19 -13.26
C SER A 150 -18.69 -10.31 -12.17
N ALA A 151 -17.91 -9.93 -11.16
CA ALA A 151 -18.40 -9.22 -9.98
C ALA A 151 -18.28 -7.71 -10.10
N LEU A 152 -17.25 -7.21 -10.79
CA LEU A 152 -16.89 -5.80 -10.87
C LEU A 152 -17.05 -5.23 -12.28
N GLY A 153 -16.95 -6.08 -13.32
CA GLY A 153 -16.90 -5.65 -14.72
C GLY A 153 -15.48 -5.34 -15.18
N CYS A 154 -15.25 -5.45 -16.49
CA CYS A 154 -13.92 -5.27 -17.11
C CYS A 154 -13.43 -3.82 -17.10
N ASP A 155 -14.33 -2.84 -17.03
CA ASP A 155 -13.99 -1.40 -17.02
C ASP A 155 -13.83 -0.82 -15.60
N PHE A 156 -13.86 -1.67 -14.56
CA PHE A 156 -13.80 -1.20 -13.18
C PHE A 156 -12.37 -0.92 -12.76
N GLU A 157 -12.12 0.28 -12.22
CA GLU A 157 -10.80 0.74 -11.79
C GLU A 157 -10.65 0.58 -10.27
N VAL A 158 -9.57 -0.07 -9.83
CA VAL A 158 -9.21 -0.18 -8.41
C VAL A 158 -7.74 0.20 -8.23
N SER A 159 -7.48 1.25 -7.46
CA SER A 159 -6.13 1.75 -7.17
C SER A 159 -5.31 2.10 -8.43
N GLY A 160 -5.97 2.59 -9.48
CA GLY A 160 -5.32 3.09 -10.70
C GLY A 160 -5.08 2.06 -11.80
N THR A 161 -5.48 0.79 -11.60
CA THR A 161 -5.46 -0.25 -12.63
C THR A 161 -6.88 -0.71 -12.94
N VAL A 162 -7.18 -0.87 -14.23
CA VAL A 162 -8.48 -1.35 -14.71
C VAL A 162 -8.45 -2.87 -14.78
N VAL A 163 -9.57 -3.54 -14.47
CA VAL A 163 -9.65 -5.02 -14.54
C VAL A 163 -9.26 -5.57 -15.92
N SER A 164 -9.54 -4.85 -17.00
CA SER A 164 -9.10 -5.20 -18.37
C SER A 164 -7.59 -5.22 -18.56
N ASP A 165 -6.84 -4.45 -17.77
CA ASP A 165 -5.38 -4.39 -17.87
C ASP A 165 -4.70 -5.56 -17.14
N SER A 166 -5.32 -6.03 -16.05
CA SER A 166 -4.85 -7.20 -15.29
C SER A 166 -5.42 -8.53 -15.81
N CYS A 167 -6.51 -8.49 -16.57
CA CYS A 167 -7.21 -9.67 -17.13
C CYS A 167 -7.58 -9.49 -18.62
N PRO A 168 -6.59 -9.25 -19.51
CA PRO A 168 -6.85 -8.92 -20.92
C PRO A 168 -7.49 -10.05 -21.73
N VAL A 169 -7.29 -11.32 -21.32
CA VAL A 169 -7.89 -12.49 -21.98
C VAL A 169 -9.34 -12.66 -21.53
N THR A 170 -9.61 -12.55 -20.23
CA THR A 170 -10.97 -12.63 -19.70
C THR A 170 -11.86 -11.49 -20.20
N CYS A 171 -11.27 -10.35 -20.58
CA CYS A 171 -11.98 -9.14 -20.99
C CYS A 171 -11.97 -8.85 -22.50
N ASP A 172 -11.53 -9.79 -23.36
CA ASP A 172 -11.46 -9.63 -24.82
C ASP A 172 -10.77 -8.33 -25.28
N ALA A 173 -9.76 -7.88 -24.53
CA ALA A 173 -9.06 -6.62 -24.77
C ALA A 173 -7.79 -6.81 -25.65
N CYS A 174 -7.63 -7.99 -26.25
CA CYS A 174 -6.51 -8.31 -27.12
C CYS A 174 -6.60 -7.57 -28.46
N PRO A 175 -5.55 -6.88 -28.93
CA PRO A 175 -5.55 -6.26 -30.25
C PRO A 175 -5.35 -7.31 -31.36
N ASP A 176 -6.43 -7.73 -32.02
CA ASP A 176 -6.37 -8.52 -33.26
C ASP A 176 -6.20 -7.56 -34.46
N GLY A 177 -5.17 -7.77 -35.28
CA GLY A 177 -4.87 -6.93 -36.45
C GLY A 177 -5.62 -7.35 -37.72
N GLU A 178 -6.20 -6.39 -38.46
CA GLU A 178 -6.89 -6.61 -39.74
C GLU A 178 -6.52 -5.53 -40.80
N PRO A 179 -6.36 -5.86 -42.10
CA PRO A 179 -6.20 -4.87 -43.18
C PRO A 179 -7.49 -4.62 -43.98
N ALA A 180 -7.62 -3.40 -44.52
CA ALA A 180 -8.81 -2.85 -45.18
C ALA A 180 -8.92 -3.16 -46.70
N ASN A 181 -10.08 -3.70 -47.13
CA ASN A 181 -10.81 -3.36 -48.38
C ASN A 181 -12.13 -4.17 -48.46
N GLU A 182 -13.25 -3.62 -47.98
CA GLU A 182 -14.56 -4.27 -48.14
C GLU A 182 -15.43 -3.56 -49.18
N VAL A 183 -15.93 -4.38 -50.11
CA VAL A 183 -17.00 -4.08 -51.05
C VAL A 183 -18.31 -4.05 -50.26
N SER A 184 -19.01 -2.92 -50.22
CA SER A 184 -20.23 -2.77 -49.41
C SER A 184 -21.47 -3.29 -50.16
N CYS A 185 -22.16 -4.25 -49.56
CA CYS A 185 -23.48 -4.72 -49.97
C CYS A 185 -24.60 -3.79 -49.52
N SER A 186 -25.67 -3.68 -50.33
CA SER A 186 -26.95 -3.17 -49.85
C SER A 186 -27.63 -4.22 -48.96
N ASP A 187 -28.29 -3.80 -47.88
CA ASP A 187 -28.97 -4.67 -46.90
C ASP A 187 -30.09 -5.56 -47.52
N ASP A 188 -30.49 -5.29 -48.77
CA ASP A 188 -31.53 -6.00 -49.50
C ASP A 188 -31.00 -7.15 -50.41
N ILE A 189 -29.69 -7.46 -50.37
CA ILE A 189 -29.06 -8.50 -51.19
C ILE A 189 -28.40 -9.57 -50.29
N ASP A 190 -28.84 -10.83 -50.42
CA ASP A 190 -28.30 -11.95 -49.63
C ASP A 190 -26.91 -12.40 -50.09
N VAL A 191 -26.65 -12.37 -51.41
CA VAL A 191 -25.38 -12.74 -52.04
C VAL A 191 -24.91 -11.62 -52.96
N CYS A 192 -23.90 -10.87 -52.51
CA CYS A 192 -23.27 -9.84 -53.32
C CYS A 192 -22.12 -10.43 -54.11
N LEU A 193 -22.02 -10.01 -55.36
CA LEU A 193 -20.96 -10.46 -56.26
C LEU A 193 -20.06 -9.30 -56.64
N SER A 194 -18.78 -9.62 -56.77
CA SER A 194 -17.78 -8.74 -57.38
C SER A 194 -16.83 -9.56 -58.24
N LEU A 195 -16.22 -8.92 -59.24
CA LEU A 195 -15.28 -9.56 -60.14
C LEU A 195 -13.89 -8.98 -59.94
N ASP A 196 -12.93 -9.79 -59.50
CA ASP A 196 -11.51 -9.44 -59.45
C ASP A 196 -10.74 -10.27 -60.46
N GLY A 197 -10.55 -9.70 -61.65
CA GLY A 197 -9.92 -10.39 -62.78
C GLY A 197 -10.71 -11.64 -63.20
N GLY A 198 -10.13 -12.82 -62.96
CA GLY A 198 -10.78 -14.10 -63.25
C GLY A 198 -11.59 -14.67 -62.09
N ASN A 199 -11.57 -14.04 -60.91
CA ASN A 199 -12.23 -14.57 -59.72
C ASN A 199 -13.61 -13.93 -59.58
N LEU A 200 -14.65 -14.76 -59.55
CA LEU A 200 -15.97 -14.32 -59.12
C LEU A 200 -16.01 -14.44 -57.60
N ASN A 201 -15.96 -13.30 -56.92
CA ASN A 201 -15.99 -13.22 -55.47
C ASN A 201 -17.43 -13.06 -54.99
N TYR A 202 -17.68 -13.51 -53.77
CA TYR A 202 -18.96 -13.33 -53.09
C TYR A 202 -18.76 -12.82 -51.68
N ASP A 203 -19.77 -12.11 -51.19
CA ASP A 203 -20.06 -11.91 -49.79
C ASP A 203 -21.51 -12.32 -49.56
N SER A 204 -21.74 -13.25 -48.64
CA SER A 204 -23.07 -13.80 -48.39
C SER A 204 -23.38 -13.89 -46.91
N SER A 205 -24.56 -13.36 -46.55
CA SER A 205 -25.12 -13.50 -45.21
C SER A 205 -25.73 -14.89 -44.95
N GLN A 206 -25.86 -15.72 -45.99
CA GLN A 206 -26.49 -17.05 -45.95
C GLN A 206 -25.62 -18.13 -46.62
N ASP A 207 -25.79 -19.38 -46.21
CA ASP A 207 -25.16 -20.51 -46.90
C ASP A 207 -25.68 -20.65 -48.34
N ILE A 208 -24.79 -20.96 -49.29
CA ILE A 208 -25.13 -21.16 -50.71
C ILE A 208 -25.14 -22.66 -51.02
N ALA A 209 -26.32 -23.22 -51.28
CA ALA A 209 -26.52 -24.63 -51.64
C ALA A 209 -26.52 -24.90 -53.16
N GLY A 210 -26.66 -23.84 -53.97
CA GLY A 210 -26.62 -23.92 -55.43
C GLY A 210 -26.60 -22.55 -56.08
N PHE A 211 -25.99 -22.47 -57.26
CA PHE A 211 -25.95 -21.24 -58.04
C PHE A 211 -26.04 -21.51 -59.55
N GLN A 212 -26.59 -20.54 -60.27
CA GLN A 212 -26.62 -20.52 -61.72
C GLN A 212 -26.60 -19.07 -62.22
N TRP A 213 -25.92 -18.83 -63.33
CA TRP A 213 -26.04 -17.59 -64.10
C TRP A 213 -25.78 -17.84 -65.57
N ASN A 214 -26.25 -16.91 -66.39
CA ASN A 214 -26.03 -16.91 -67.82
C ASN A 214 -24.83 -16.06 -68.20
N HIS A 215 -24.24 -16.35 -69.35
CA HIS A 215 -23.24 -15.49 -69.98
C HIS A 215 -23.38 -15.53 -71.50
N ASP A 216 -22.83 -14.54 -72.20
CA ASP A 216 -22.95 -14.38 -73.66
C ASP A 216 -21.86 -15.11 -74.47
N GLY A 217 -21.09 -15.99 -73.81
CA GLY A 217 -19.94 -16.71 -74.38
C GLY A 217 -18.57 -16.23 -73.89
N CYS A 218 -18.50 -15.23 -73.02
CA CYS A 218 -17.25 -14.74 -72.42
C CYS A 218 -16.50 -15.77 -71.55
N ILE A 219 -17.21 -16.72 -70.93
CA ILE A 219 -16.64 -17.76 -70.04
C ILE A 219 -16.37 -19.04 -70.86
N SER A 220 -15.12 -19.50 -70.82
CA SER A 220 -14.66 -20.75 -71.45
C SER A 220 -14.48 -21.91 -70.45
N GLY A 221 -14.45 -21.61 -69.15
CA GLY A 221 -14.38 -22.59 -68.07
C GLY A 221 -14.66 -21.94 -66.70
N ALA A 222 -15.17 -22.71 -65.75
CA ALA A 222 -15.40 -22.30 -64.37
C ALA A 222 -15.04 -23.45 -63.43
N SER A 223 -14.11 -23.24 -62.50
CA SER A 223 -13.68 -24.22 -61.50
C SER A 223 -12.93 -23.55 -60.35
N GLY A 224 -12.66 -24.26 -59.25
CA GLY A 224 -11.90 -23.72 -58.13
C GLY A 224 -12.77 -22.94 -57.14
N GLY A 225 -12.13 -22.11 -56.31
CA GLY A 225 -12.79 -21.36 -55.24
C GLY A 225 -13.44 -22.24 -54.15
N ASP A 226 -14.27 -21.59 -53.33
CA ASP A 226 -15.02 -22.21 -52.24
C ASP A 226 -16.05 -23.21 -52.75
N ALA A 227 -16.55 -23.05 -53.98
CA ALA A 227 -17.40 -24.06 -54.61
C ALA A 227 -16.66 -25.40 -54.75
N ALA A 228 -15.41 -25.40 -55.24
CA ALA A 228 -14.62 -26.62 -55.31
C ALA A 228 -14.26 -27.14 -53.90
N GLY A 229 -13.95 -26.25 -52.96
CA GLY A 229 -13.67 -26.59 -51.56
C GLY A 229 -14.85 -27.28 -50.86
N ALA A 230 -16.07 -26.81 -51.12
CA ALA A 230 -17.32 -27.39 -50.61
C ALA A 230 -17.78 -28.66 -51.37
N GLY A 231 -17.02 -29.07 -52.40
CA GLY A 231 -17.31 -30.27 -53.19
C GLY A 231 -18.42 -30.09 -54.24
N PHE A 232 -18.65 -28.87 -54.72
CA PHE A 232 -19.61 -28.61 -55.79
C PHE A 232 -19.07 -29.10 -57.13
N THR A 233 -19.97 -29.61 -57.96
CA THR A 233 -19.71 -29.78 -59.39
C THR A 233 -20.09 -28.48 -60.09
N VAL A 234 -19.08 -27.73 -60.54
CA VAL A 234 -19.24 -26.51 -61.34
C VAL A 234 -19.04 -26.85 -62.82
N SER A 235 -19.97 -26.42 -63.67
CA SER A 235 -19.91 -26.66 -65.11
C SER A 235 -20.24 -25.38 -65.86
N ALA A 236 -19.32 -24.96 -66.74
CA ALA A 236 -19.54 -23.90 -67.70
C ALA A 236 -19.89 -24.49 -69.08
N SER A 237 -20.98 -24.02 -69.66
CA SER A 237 -21.39 -24.30 -71.04
C SER A 237 -21.15 -23.07 -71.92
N SER A 238 -21.66 -23.05 -73.16
CA SER A 238 -21.48 -21.87 -74.04
C SER A 238 -22.30 -20.64 -73.64
N GLY A 239 -23.16 -20.73 -72.63
CA GLY A 239 -23.93 -19.56 -72.17
C GLY A 239 -24.55 -19.66 -70.78
N VAL A 240 -24.19 -20.68 -69.99
CA VAL A 240 -24.67 -20.89 -68.61
C VAL A 240 -23.55 -21.49 -67.80
N VAL A 241 -23.32 -20.97 -66.60
CA VAL A 241 -22.55 -21.61 -65.54
C VAL A 241 -23.52 -22.10 -64.47
N ILE A 242 -23.33 -23.34 -64.04
CA ILE A 242 -24.11 -23.95 -62.96
C ILE A 242 -23.18 -24.62 -61.97
N GLY A 243 -23.46 -24.43 -60.67
CA GLY A 243 -22.76 -25.07 -59.57
C GLY A 243 -23.74 -25.70 -58.60
N PHE A 244 -23.57 -26.99 -58.33
CA PHE A 244 -24.41 -27.71 -57.37
C PHE A 244 -23.65 -28.88 -56.71
N SER A 245 -24.12 -29.31 -55.54
CA SER A 245 -23.59 -30.48 -54.83
C SER A 245 -24.53 -31.69 -54.93
N PHE A 246 -24.01 -32.85 -55.33
CA PHE A 246 -24.78 -34.12 -55.30
C PHE A 246 -24.93 -34.70 -53.89
N THR A 247 -24.13 -34.23 -52.93
CA THR A 247 -24.16 -34.69 -51.53
C THR A 247 -25.02 -33.80 -50.64
N GLY A 248 -25.53 -32.69 -51.16
CA GLY A 248 -26.29 -31.70 -50.38
C GLY A 248 -25.42 -30.79 -49.51
N SER A 249 -24.12 -30.70 -49.81
CA SER A 249 -23.22 -29.74 -49.16
C SER A 249 -23.56 -28.31 -49.61
N ALA A 250 -23.32 -27.33 -48.74
CA ALA A 250 -23.43 -25.91 -49.05
C ALA A 250 -22.07 -25.23 -48.86
N ILE A 251 -21.85 -24.12 -49.56
CA ILE A 251 -20.79 -23.16 -49.31
C ILE A 251 -21.24 -22.32 -48.12
N ALA A 252 -20.41 -22.16 -47.09
CA ALA A 252 -20.78 -21.46 -45.86
C ALA A 252 -20.98 -19.95 -46.12
N SER A 253 -21.86 -19.31 -45.35
CA SER A 253 -21.97 -17.86 -45.29
C SER A 253 -20.63 -17.22 -44.95
N GLY A 254 -20.38 -16.02 -45.48
CA GLY A 254 -19.11 -15.30 -45.38
C GLY A 254 -18.67 -14.77 -46.74
N SER A 255 -17.44 -14.30 -46.82
CA SER A 255 -16.84 -13.76 -48.04
C SER A 255 -15.71 -14.65 -48.55
N GLY A 256 -15.53 -14.67 -49.88
CA GLY A 256 -14.51 -15.49 -50.50
C GLY A 256 -14.56 -15.50 -52.02
N VAL A 257 -13.76 -16.39 -52.63
CA VAL A 257 -13.79 -16.64 -54.07
C VAL A 257 -14.79 -17.75 -54.35
N LEU A 258 -15.94 -17.44 -54.96
CA LEU A 258 -16.98 -18.43 -55.23
C LEU A 258 -16.48 -19.49 -56.22
N THR A 259 -15.95 -19.03 -57.35
CA THR A 259 -15.32 -19.87 -58.38
C THR A 259 -14.38 -19.03 -59.23
N GLU A 260 -13.34 -19.66 -59.78
CA GLU A 260 -12.44 -19.03 -60.75
C GLU A 260 -12.99 -19.26 -62.16
N LEU A 261 -13.08 -18.18 -62.94
CA LEU A 261 -13.59 -18.14 -64.30
C LEU A 261 -12.45 -17.95 -65.29
N SER A 262 -12.44 -18.75 -66.35
CA SER A 262 -11.46 -18.67 -67.43
C SER A 262 -12.11 -18.07 -68.68
N GLY A 263 -11.58 -16.98 -69.21
CA GLY A 263 -12.10 -16.30 -70.41
C GLY A 263 -11.89 -14.79 -70.33
N ASP A 264 -12.47 -14.05 -71.27
CA ASP A 264 -12.48 -12.58 -71.26
C ASP A 264 -13.70 -12.10 -70.46
N VAL A 265 -13.67 -12.31 -69.14
CA VAL A 265 -14.82 -12.11 -68.25
C VAL A 265 -14.93 -10.65 -67.82
N THR A 266 -16.14 -10.09 -67.94
CA THR A 266 -16.50 -8.76 -67.45
C THR A 266 -17.90 -8.81 -66.82
N GLU A 267 -18.26 -7.89 -65.93
CA GLU A 267 -19.56 -7.92 -65.25
C GLU A 267 -20.75 -7.87 -66.23
N GLY A 268 -20.63 -7.08 -67.30
CA GLY A 268 -21.66 -6.97 -68.34
C GLY A 268 -21.86 -8.24 -69.19
N CYS A 269 -20.94 -9.20 -69.14
CA CYS A 269 -21.07 -10.45 -69.88
C CYS A 269 -21.84 -11.54 -69.11
N ILE A 270 -22.07 -11.35 -67.80
CA ILE A 270 -22.79 -12.27 -66.94
C ILE A 270 -24.16 -11.68 -66.59
N SER A 271 -25.20 -12.51 -66.61
CA SER A 271 -26.57 -12.07 -66.33
C SER A 271 -27.40 -13.17 -65.68
N GLN A 272 -28.58 -12.80 -65.17
CA GLN A 272 -29.58 -13.75 -64.66
C GLN A 272 -29.04 -14.66 -63.54
N PHE A 273 -28.56 -14.04 -62.45
CA PHE A 273 -28.15 -14.76 -61.26
C PHE A 273 -29.31 -15.47 -60.58
N VAL A 274 -29.07 -16.71 -60.18
CA VAL A 274 -29.97 -17.53 -59.37
C VAL A 274 -29.12 -18.19 -58.30
N PHE A 275 -29.29 -17.76 -57.05
CA PHE A 275 -28.67 -18.39 -55.90
C PHE A 275 -29.73 -19.05 -55.03
N THR A 276 -29.36 -20.13 -54.35
CA THR A 276 -30.28 -20.90 -53.52
C THR A 276 -29.57 -21.38 -52.27
N GLY A 277 -30.19 -21.16 -51.10
CA GLY A 277 -29.69 -21.63 -49.82
C GLY A 277 -30.15 -23.06 -49.49
N PRO A 278 -29.73 -23.59 -48.33
CA PRO A 278 -30.16 -24.90 -47.85
C PRO A 278 -31.69 -25.04 -47.87
N ALA A 279 -32.18 -26.24 -48.17
CA ALA A 279 -33.61 -26.54 -48.33
C ALA A 279 -34.35 -25.85 -49.50
N GLY A 280 -33.62 -25.21 -50.44
CA GLY A 280 -34.20 -24.69 -51.68
C GLY A 280 -34.76 -23.27 -51.57
N VAL A 281 -34.32 -22.51 -50.57
CA VAL A 281 -34.73 -21.12 -50.36
C VAL A 281 -34.03 -20.24 -51.42
N PRO A 282 -34.76 -19.48 -52.25
CA PRO A 282 -34.13 -18.55 -53.19
C PRO A 282 -33.42 -17.42 -52.43
N LEU A 283 -32.18 -17.14 -52.79
CA LEU A 283 -31.39 -16.02 -52.25
C LEU A 283 -31.41 -14.87 -53.25
N THR A 284 -31.57 -13.65 -52.74
CA THR A 284 -31.43 -12.44 -53.55
C THR A 284 -29.95 -12.22 -53.89
N SER A 285 -29.66 -11.89 -55.14
CA SER A 285 -28.28 -11.79 -55.61
C SER A 285 -28.15 -10.68 -56.66
N GLY A 286 -27.06 -9.93 -56.58
CA GLY A 286 -26.77 -8.86 -57.52
C GLY A 286 -25.30 -8.52 -57.56
N TRP A 287 -24.91 -7.77 -58.59
CA TRP A 287 -23.63 -7.08 -58.59
C TRP A 287 -23.61 -6.03 -57.50
N GLY A 288 -22.49 -5.87 -56.81
CA GLY A 288 -22.24 -4.67 -56.02
C GLY A 288 -22.20 -3.47 -56.95
N THR A 289 -23.27 -2.66 -57.00
CA THR A 289 -23.33 -1.50 -57.91
C THR A 289 -22.50 -0.35 -57.37
N SER A 290 -21.81 0.35 -58.28
CA SER A 290 -21.64 1.79 -58.19
C SER A 290 -22.62 2.44 -59.19
N ASP A 291 -23.80 2.84 -58.70
CA ASP A 291 -24.84 3.74 -59.26
C ASP A 291 -25.23 3.72 -60.77
N ASP A 292 -26.46 3.22 -61.03
CA ASP A 292 -27.59 3.69 -61.90
C ASP A 292 -27.51 3.91 -63.46
N ASP A 293 -28.61 3.55 -64.18
CA ASP A 293 -29.24 4.17 -65.40
C ASP A 293 -29.80 3.22 -66.54
N SER A 294 -30.99 3.53 -67.14
CA SER A 294 -31.56 2.93 -68.39
C SER A 294 -32.73 3.75 -69.06
N ALA A 295 -32.84 3.77 -70.42
CA ALA A 295 -33.45 4.82 -71.30
C ALA A 295 -34.86 4.60 -71.98
N CYS A 296 -35.53 5.70 -72.45
CA CYS A 296 -36.82 5.77 -73.24
C CYS A 296 -36.84 6.88 -74.37
N ASP A 297 -37.88 6.93 -75.24
CA ASP A 297 -38.00 7.79 -76.47
C ASP A 297 -38.65 9.19 -76.22
N ASP A 298 -38.10 10.27 -76.81
CA ASP A 298 -38.41 11.71 -76.59
C ASP A 298 -38.53 12.51 -77.92
N ALA A 299 -39.73 12.99 -78.28
CA ALA A 299 -40.02 13.57 -79.60
C ALA A 299 -39.80 15.08 -79.76
N ASP A 300 -39.92 15.89 -78.71
CA ASP A 300 -39.58 17.33 -78.77
C ASP A 300 -38.19 17.66 -78.20
N SER A 301 -37.46 16.60 -77.81
CA SER A 301 -36.04 16.59 -77.45
C SER A 301 -35.74 17.34 -76.14
N ASP A 302 -36.69 17.34 -75.20
CA ASP A 302 -36.56 18.01 -73.90
C ASP A 302 -36.05 17.07 -72.77
N GLY A 303 -35.83 15.80 -73.08
CA GLY A 303 -35.29 14.77 -72.19
C GLY A 303 -36.35 14.01 -71.38
N VAL A 304 -37.64 14.29 -71.56
CA VAL A 304 -38.75 13.53 -70.97
C VAL A 304 -39.37 12.62 -72.03
N CYS A 305 -39.72 11.39 -71.64
CA CYS A 305 -40.27 10.43 -72.59
C CYS A 305 -41.76 10.68 -72.86
N ASP A 306 -42.14 10.57 -74.14
CA ASP A 306 -43.45 11.01 -74.66
C ASP A 306 -44.67 10.33 -74.02
N ASP A 307 -44.50 9.14 -73.46
CA ASP A 307 -45.55 8.41 -72.76
C ASP A 307 -45.80 8.91 -71.32
N VAL A 308 -44.92 9.79 -70.84
CA VAL A 308 -44.94 10.42 -69.53
C VAL A 308 -45.10 11.95 -69.63
N ASP A 309 -44.90 12.56 -70.80
CA ASP A 309 -45.10 14.00 -70.99
C ASP A 309 -46.57 14.38 -71.27
N ASP A 310 -47.15 15.14 -70.34
CA ASP A 310 -48.53 15.64 -70.37
C ASP A 310 -48.71 16.91 -71.25
N CYS A 311 -47.64 17.56 -71.72
CA CYS A 311 -47.72 18.80 -72.52
C CYS A 311 -46.71 18.80 -73.69
N VAL A 312 -47.19 18.38 -74.86
CA VAL A 312 -46.43 18.53 -76.13
C VAL A 312 -46.38 20.01 -76.54
N GLY A 313 -45.39 20.76 -76.03
CA GLY A 313 -45.14 22.19 -76.23
C GLY A 313 -44.57 22.90 -74.99
N SER A 314 -44.35 24.22 -75.06
CA SER A 314 -43.78 24.97 -73.92
C SER A 314 -44.84 25.31 -72.86
N LEU A 315 -44.61 24.85 -71.63
CA LEU A 315 -45.25 25.38 -70.43
C LEU A 315 -44.92 26.88 -70.26
N ASP A 316 -45.89 27.66 -69.78
CA ASP A 316 -45.56 28.97 -69.22
C ASP A 316 -44.81 28.78 -67.89
N GLU A 317 -44.26 29.85 -67.31
CA GLU A 317 -43.54 29.70 -66.04
C GLU A 317 -44.43 29.05 -64.96
N CYS A 318 -45.76 29.22 -64.99
CA CYS A 318 -46.69 28.61 -64.04
C CYS A 318 -47.01 27.12 -64.29
N ASN A 319 -46.28 26.44 -65.18
CA ASN A 319 -46.56 25.07 -65.61
C ASN A 319 -47.99 24.90 -66.17
N VAL A 320 -48.53 25.96 -66.78
CA VAL A 320 -49.78 25.90 -67.54
C VAL A 320 -49.41 25.81 -69.02
N CYS A 321 -49.82 24.72 -69.67
CA CYS A 321 -49.52 24.46 -71.08
C CYS A 321 -50.09 25.60 -71.95
N ASN A 322 -49.21 26.43 -72.53
CA ASN A 322 -49.53 27.66 -73.26
C ASN A 322 -50.22 28.80 -72.43
N GLY A 323 -49.89 28.97 -71.16
CA GLY A 323 -50.45 30.02 -70.28
C GLY A 323 -49.82 31.43 -70.40
N ASP A 324 -50.30 32.39 -69.56
CA ASP A 324 -49.89 33.81 -69.55
C ASP A 324 -49.29 34.29 -68.21
N ASN A 325 -48.84 33.37 -67.35
CA ASN A 325 -48.13 33.63 -66.09
C ASN A 325 -48.93 34.28 -64.95
N SER A 326 -50.23 34.54 -65.12
CA SER A 326 -51.03 35.23 -64.11
C SER A 326 -51.44 34.35 -62.90
N THR A 327 -51.45 33.04 -63.05
CA THR A 327 -51.98 32.09 -62.06
C THR A 327 -51.00 31.73 -60.94
N CYS A 328 -49.71 32.02 -61.10
CA CYS A 328 -48.65 31.74 -60.12
C CYS A 328 -47.84 32.99 -59.73
N ALA A 329 -48.37 34.19 -60.01
CA ALA A 329 -47.72 35.43 -59.61
C ALA A 329 -47.64 35.57 -58.09
N GLY A 330 -46.44 35.83 -57.55
CA GLY A 330 -46.24 36.09 -56.13
C GLY A 330 -46.72 37.48 -55.70
N CYS A 331 -46.53 37.82 -54.43
CA CYS A 331 -46.98 39.10 -53.86
C CYS A 331 -46.31 40.35 -54.49
N ASP A 332 -45.25 40.16 -55.27
CA ASP A 332 -44.54 41.17 -56.06
C ASP A 332 -45.06 41.29 -57.51
N GLY A 333 -45.99 40.42 -57.91
CA GLY A 333 -46.58 40.37 -59.25
C GLY A 333 -45.76 39.62 -60.30
N VAL A 334 -44.70 38.88 -59.91
CA VAL A 334 -43.86 38.08 -60.80
C VAL A 334 -44.22 36.59 -60.67
N ALA A 335 -44.42 35.92 -61.80
CA ALA A 335 -44.74 34.49 -61.85
C ALA A 335 -43.65 33.60 -61.25
N ASN A 336 -44.06 32.70 -60.35
CA ASN A 336 -43.21 31.83 -59.54
C ASN A 336 -42.08 32.54 -58.80
N SER A 337 -42.28 33.79 -58.42
CA SER A 337 -41.32 34.45 -57.52
C SER A 337 -41.20 33.72 -56.18
N GLY A 338 -42.18 32.88 -55.83
CA GLY A 338 -42.23 32.15 -54.56
C GLY A 338 -42.50 33.08 -53.36
N LEU A 339 -42.57 34.39 -53.62
CA LEU A 339 -42.76 35.40 -52.60
C LEU A 339 -44.23 35.40 -52.19
N VAL A 340 -44.46 35.10 -50.93
CA VAL A 340 -45.75 35.20 -50.27
C VAL A 340 -45.67 36.33 -49.26
N ASN A 341 -46.80 37.00 -49.01
CA ASN A 341 -46.85 37.93 -47.88
C ASN A 341 -46.66 37.15 -46.58
N ASP A 342 -45.76 37.63 -45.73
CA ASP A 342 -45.60 37.10 -44.39
C ASP A 342 -46.80 37.42 -43.49
N ALA A 343 -46.79 36.93 -42.26
CA ALA A 343 -47.86 37.19 -41.29
C ALA A 343 -47.96 38.67 -40.85
N CYS A 344 -46.98 39.51 -41.23
CA CYS A 344 -46.96 40.97 -41.05
C CYS A 344 -47.49 41.72 -42.29
N GLY A 345 -47.79 41.02 -43.38
CA GLY A 345 -48.27 41.58 -44.65
C GLY A 345 -47.16 42.11 -45.56
N VAL A 346 -45.90 41.76 -45.30
CA VAL A 346 -44.73 42.14 -46.11
C VAL A 346 -44.43 41.04 -47.11
N CYS A 347 -44.32 41.40 -48.39
CA CYS A 347 -43.97 40.46 -49.45
C CYS A 347 -42.55 39.93 -49.26
N ASP A 348 -42.39 38.61 -49.15
CA ASP A 348 -41.14 37.91 -48.79
C ASP A 348 -40.54 38.34 -47.43
N GLY A 349 -41.39 38.73 -46.50
CA GLY A 349 -40.96 38.92 -45.12
C GLY A 349 -40.71 37.59 -44.42
N ASP A 350 -39.82 37.59 -43.44
CA ASP A 350 -39.57 36.46 -42.54
C ASP A 350 -40.50 36.48 -41.30
N GLY A 351 -41.48 37.38 -41.26
CA GLY A 351 -42.36 37.58 -40.10
C GLY A 351 -41.69 38.30 -38.92
N SER A 352 -40.39 38.61 -38.98
CA SER A 352 -39.65 39.17 -37.84
C SER A 352 -40.06 40.61 -37.50
N THR A 353 -40.51 41.37 -38.49
CA THR A 353 -40.83 42.80 -38.33
C THR A 353 -42.01 43.06 -37.40
N CYS A 354 -42.86 42.06 -37.18
CA CYS A 354 -43.95 42.11 -36.22
C CYS A 354 -43.98 40.91 -35.26
N ALA A 355 -42.96 40.04 -35.28
CA ALA A 355 -42.83 38.94 -34.35
C ALA A 355 -42.62 39.47 -32.92
N GLY A 356 -43.34 38.89 -31.96
CA GLY A 356 -42.95 39.01 -30.56
C GLY A 356 -41.69 38.20 -30.27
N CYS A 357 -41.26 38.24 -29.03
CA CYS A 357 -40.07 37.49 -28.59
C CYS A 357 -40.18 35.95 -28.72
N ASP A 358 -41.38 35.43 -28.97
CA ASP A 358 -41.70 34.01 -29.19
C ASP A 358 -41.58 33.62 -30.67
N GLY A 359 -41.17 34.56 -31.54
CA GLY A 359 -41.10 34.35 -32.98
C GLY A 359 -42.46 34.33 -33.66
N VAL A 360 -43.55 34.61 -32.93
CA VAL A 360 -44.92 34.62 -33.49
C VAL A 360 -45.32 36.05 -33.83
N ALA A 361 -45.67 36.27 -35.10
CA ALA A 361 -46.17 37.54 -35.60
C ALA A 361 -47.38 38.05 -34.78
N ASN A 362 -47.29 39.28 -34.29
CA ASN A 362 -48.31 40.00 -33.54
C ASN A 362 -48.70 39.38 -32.18
N SER A 363 -47.82 38.60 -31.54
CA SER A 363 -48.10 38.00 -30.21
C SER A 363 -48.18 39.03 -29.08
N GLY A 364 -47.53 40.19 -29.22
CA GLY A 364 -47.49 41.24 -28.20
C GLY A 364 -46.58 40.92 -27.01
N LEU A 365 -45.89 39.78 -27.04
CA LEU A 365 -44.93 39.36 -26.03
C LEU A 365 -43.60 40.10 -26.26
N VAL A 366 -43.01 40.58 -25.16
CA VAL A 366 -41.71 41.25 -25.15
C VAL A 366 -40.74 40.47 -24.27
N ASN A 367 -39.45 40.53 -24.63
CA ASN A 367 -38.40 39.99 -23.77
C ASN A 367 -38.38 40.76 -22.45
N ASP A 368 -38.23 40.04 -21.36
CA ASP A 368 -37.90 40.61 -20.06
C ASP A 368 -36.44 41.09 -20.04
N ALA A 369 -35.97 41.58 -18.88
CA ALA A 369 -34.60 42.03 -18.71
C ALA A 369 -33.56 40.90 -18.92
N CYS A 370 -33.97 39.63 -18.85
CA CYS A 370 -33.14 38.44 -19.04
C CYS A 370 -33.12 37.94 -20.48
N GLY A 371 -33.86 38.59 -21.39
CA GLY A 371 -34.01 38.11 -22.76
C GLY A 371 -34.96 36.93 -22.90
N VAL A 372 -35.73 36.60 -21.85
CA VAL A 372 -36.74 35.55 -21.88
C VAL A 372 -38.07 36.15 -22.31
N CYS A 373 -38.71 35.51 -23.27
CA CYS A 373 -40.00 35.98 -23.78
C CYS A 373 -41.10 35.85 -22.73
N ASP A 374 -41.79 36.97 -22.42
CA ASP A 374 -42.83 37.06 -21.37
C ASP A 374 -42.35 36.60 -19.98
N GLY A 375 -41.04 36.68 -19.74
CA GLY A 375 -40.46 36.36 -18.44
C GLY A 375 -40.75 37.44 -17.38
N ASP A 376 -40.61 37.06 -16.11
CA ASP A 376 -40.76 37.96 -14.97
C ASP A 376 -39.43 38.58 -14.50
N GLY A 377 -38.32 38.32 -15.22
CA GLY A 377 -36.99 38.80 -14.90
C GLY A 377 -36.23 38.00 -13.83
N SER A 378 -36.81 36.92 -13.31
CA SER A 378 -36.19 36.12 -12.23
C SER A 378 -35.09 35.18 -12.70
N THR A 379 -35.08 34.80 -13.97
CA THR A 379 -34.19 33.76 -14.52
C THR A 379 -32.73 34.18 -14.64
N CYS A 380 -32.46 35.48 -14.69
CA CYS A 380 -31.11 36.06 -14.73
C CYS A 380 -30.86 37.02 -13.55
N GLU A 381 -31.75 37.00 -12.56
CA GLU A 381 -31.60 37.82 -11.36
C GLU A 381 -30.37 37.36 -10.58
N GLY A 382 -29.41 38.25 -10.40
CA GLY A 382 -28.26 37.97 -9.54
C GLY A 382 -28.68 37.91 -8.08
N CYS A 383 -27.75 37.47 -7.22
CA CYS A 383 -28.01 37.37 -5.78
C CYS A 383 -28.34 38.71 -5.08
N ASP A 384 -28.14 39.84 -5.77
CA ASP A 384 -28.46 41.20 -5.33
C ASP A 384 -29.88 41.65 -5.74
N GLY A 385 -30.64 40.79 -6.42
CA GLY A 385 -31.97 41.12 -6.93
C GLY A 385 -31.96 41.93 -8.22
N VAL A 386 -30.83 41.96 -8.94
CA VAL A 386 -30.67 42.71 -10.18
C VAL A 386 -30.41 41.77 -11.36
N ALA A 387 -31.28 41.83 -12.36
CA ALA A 387 -31.16 41.09 -13.61
C ALA A 387 -29.81 41.37 -14.32
N ASN A 388 -29.09 40.30 -14.67
CA ASN A 388 -27.78 40.32 -15.33
C ASN A 388 -26.68 41.05 -14.55
N SER A 389 -26.75 41.14 -13.22
CA SER A 389 -25.67 41.73 -12.41
C SER A 389 -24.38 40.88 -12.46
N GLY A 390 -24.50 39.60 -12.81
CA GLY A 390 -23.38 38.65 -12.81
C GLY A 390 -22.91 38.26 -11.41
N LEU A 391 -23.60 38.74 -10.37
CA LEU A 391 -23.29 38.42 -8.98
C LEU A 391 -23.94 37.10 -8.59
N VAL A 392 -23.13 36.21 -8.03
CA VAL A 392 -23.55 34.90 -7.51
C VAL A 392 -23.31 34.84 -6.01
N ASN A 393 -24.11 34.05 -5.30
CA ASN A 393 -23.83 33.77 -3.90
C ASN A 393 -22.53 32.98 -3.77
N ASP A 394 -21.67 33.38 -2.84
CA ASP A 394 -20.56 32.56 -2.40
C ASP A 394 -21.04 31.31 -1.64
N ALA A 395 -20.12 30.44 -1.23
CA ALA A 395 -20.46 29.23 -0.48
C ALA A 395 -21.15 29.55 0.88
N CYS A 396 -20.95 30.75 1.43
CA CYS A 396 -21.61 31.23 2.66
C CYS A 396 -23.01 31.83 2.42
N GLY A 397 -23.53 31.79 1.19
CA GLY A 397 -24.81 32.42 0.84
C GLY A 397 -24.76 33.94 0.77
N VAL A 398 -23.57 34.54 0.75
CA VAL A 398 -23.37 35.99 0.66
C VAL A 398 -23.14 36.35 -0.81
N CYS A 399 -23.94 37.28 -1.31
CA CYS A 399 -23.82 37.76 -2.68
C CYS A 399 -22.46 38.43 -2.93
N ASP A 400 -21.69 37.91 -3.90
CA ASP A 400 -20.32 38.35 -4.23
C ASP A 400 -19.37 38.40 -3.01
N GLY A 401 -19.61 37.49 -2.05
CA GLY A 401 -18.79 37.38 -0.86
C GLY A 401 -17.45 36.65 -1.11
N PRO A 402 -16.50 36.78 -0.18
CA PRO A 402 -15.18 36.14 -0.30
C PRO A 402 -15.20 34.63 -0.04
N GLY A 403 -16.35 34.02 0.28
CA GLY A 403 -16.45 32.64 0.74
C GLY A 403 -16.07 32.47 2.23
N PRO A 404 -15.99 31.23 2.72
CA PRO A 404 -15.60 30.95 4.10
C PRO A 404 -14.21 31.48 4.41
N ALA A 405 -14.08 32.16 5.56
CA ALA A 405 -12.78 32.48 6.13
C ALA A 405 -12.03 31.20 6.56
N ALA A 406 -10.73 31.30 6.84
CA ALA A 406 -9.90 30.13 7.16
C ALA A 406 -10.34 29.36 8.43
N ASP A 407 -11.12 30.00 9.32
CA ASP A 407 -11.69 29.42 10.53
C ASP A 407 -13.19 29.07 10.37
N GLN A 408 -13.68 28.97 9.13
CA GLN A 408 -15.08 28.70 8.82
C GLN A 408 -15.24 27.63 7.74
N TYR A 409 -16.40 26.97 7.76
CA TYR A 409 -16.85 26.09 6.68
C TYR A 409 -18.27 26.46 6.24
N ALA A 410 -18.56 26.24 4.97
CA ALA A 410 -19.86 26.49 4.36
C ALA A 410 -20.76 25.25 4.46
N SER A 411 -21.95 25.39 5.04
CA SER A 411 -23.01 24.38 4.99
C SER A 411 -24.38 25.05 4.89
N ASP A 412 -25.30 24.45 4.13
CA ASP A 412 -26.68 24.95 3.96
C ASP A 412 -26.79 26.46 3.62
N GLY A 413 -25.84 26.98 2.84
CA GLY A 413 -25.83 28.39 2.43
C GLY A 413 -25.51 29.39 3.55
N ALA A 414 -24.77 28.95 4.58
CA ALA A 414 -24.23 29.79 5.63
C ALA A 414 -22.83 29.31 6.02
N CYS A 415 -22.00 30.21 6.56
CA CYS A 415 -20.70 29.85 7.10
C CYS A 415 -20.74 29.72 8.62
N TYR A 416 -20.19 28.61 9.10
CA TYR A 416 -20.13 28.24 10.51
C TYR A 416 -18.68 28.24 10.98
N PRO A 417 -18.40 28.61 12.24
CA PRO A 417 -17.07 28.47 12.80
C PRO A 417 -16.68 26.99 12.86
N VAL A 418 -15.43 26.70 12.53
CA VAL A 418 -14.86 25.36 12.64
C VAL A 418 -14.78 24.94 14.11
N SER A 419 -15.26 23.74 14.42
CA SER A 419 -15.25 23.16 15.76
C SER A 419 -13.86 22.64 16.13
N THR A 420 -13.41 22.93 17.34
CA THR A 420 -12.22 22.31 17.96
C THR A 420 -12.57 20.95 18.55
N CYS A 421 -11.59 20.05 18.64
CA CYS A 421 -11.75 18.78 19.31
C CYS A 421 -11.64 18.96 20.83
N PRO A 422 -12.62 18.53 21.62
CA PRO A 422 -12.58 18.70 23.07
C PRO A 422 -11.58 17.75 23.72
N ALA A 423 -11.14 18.06 24.94
CA ALA A 423 -10.29 17.16 25.72
C ALA A 423 -10.85 15.72 25.76
N GLY A 424 -10.00 14.73 25.53
CA GLY A 424 -10.41 13.33 25.31
C GLY A 424 -10.61 12.93 23.86
N TYR A 425 -10.59 13.89 22.93
CA TYR A 425 -10.74 13.67 21.50
C TYR A 425 -9.62 14.37 20.74
N GLY A 426 -9.13 13.74 19.68
CA GLY A 426 -8.09 14.29 18.82
C GLY A 426 -8.61 14.53 17.40
N LEU A 427 -7.89 15.39 16.68
CA LEU A 427 -8.12 15.62 15.27
C LEU A 427 -7.94 14.33 14.46
N SER A 428 -8.99 13.93 13.74
CA SER A 428 -8.94 12.79 12.81
C SER A 428 -9.04 13.22 11.35
N VAL A 429 -9.74 14.32 11.06
CA VAL A 429 -9.80 14.95 9.73
C VAL A 429 -9.86 16.46 9.93
N GLU A 430 -8.97 17.19 9.25
CA GLU A 430 -8.98 18.65 9.20
C GLU A 430 -10.26 19.18 8.56
N ALA A 431 -10.76 20.31 9.07
CA ALA A 431 -11.87 21.00 8.44
C ALA A 431 -11.52 21.45 7.03
N THR A 432 -12.54 21.52 6.17
CA THR A 432 -12.42 22.05 4.81
C THR A 432 -13.34 23.26 4.65
N ALA A 433 -13.26 23.94 3.51
CA ALA A 433 -14.18 25.03 3.20
C ALA A 433 -15.67 24.59 3.17
N THR A 434 -15.98 23.29 3.16
CA THR A 434 -17.35 22.76 3.06
C THR A 434 -17.71 21.72 4.13
N SER A 435 -16.80 21.42 5.06
CA SER A 435 -17.03 20.46 6.14
C SER A 435 -16.29 20.85 7.41
N ASP A 436 -16.93 20.61 8.56
CA ASP A 436 -16.31 20.85 9.87
C ASP A 436 -15.18 19.85 10.17
N THR A 437 -14.41 20.13 11.22
CA THR A 437 -13.41 19.22 11.80
C THR A 437 -14.07 17.92 12.24
N VAL A 438 -13.41 16.79 11.98
CA VAL A 438 -13.84 15.49 12.51
C VAL A 438 -12.92 15.08 13.65
N CYS A 439 -13.50 14.89 14.83
CA CYS A 439 -12.80 14.46 16.03
C CYS A 439 -13.10 13.00 16.36
N SER A 440 -12.06 12.25 16.74
CA SER A 440 -12.18 10.88 17.23
C SER A 440 -11.80 10.82 18.70
N ALA A 441 -12.40 9.89 19.46
CA ALA A 441 -12.00 9.67 20.85
C ALA A 441 -10.57 9.14 20.88
N CYS A 442 -9.76 9.62 21.84
CA CYS A 442 -8.38 9.18 21.94
C CYS A 442 -8.31 7.66 22.22
N PRO A 443 -7.63 6.88 21.36
CA PRO A 443 -7.45 5.44 21.55
C PRO A 443 -6.61 5.13 22.80
N GLU A 444 -6.55 3.85 23.18
CA GLU A 444 -5.72 3.41 24.31
C GLU A 444 -4.27 3.89 24.14
N PHE A 445 -3.65 4.30 25.26
CA PHE A 445 -2.30 4.89 25.33
C PHE A 445 -2.14 6.26 24.65
N THR A 446 -3.23 6.97 24.36
CA THR A 446 -3.17 8.37 23.89
C THR A 446 -4.10 9.30 24.67
N TYR A 447 -3.83 10.60 24.66
CA TYR A 447 -4.64 11.61 25.33
C TYR A 447 -4.67 12.95 24.59
N SER A 448 -5.65 13.79 24.94
CA SER A 448 -5.70 15.22 24.61
C SER A 448 -6.26 15.97 25.81
N ASP A 449 -5.53 16.96 26.32
CA ASP A 449 -5.82 17.68 27.57
C ASP A 449 -6.47 19.05 27.34
N THR A 450 -6.60 19.48 26.09
CA THR A 450 -7.12 20.80 25.73
C THR A 450 -8.08 20.72 24.55
N ASP A 451 -8.90 21.76 24.42
CA ASP A 451 -9.83 21.90 23.29
C ASP A 451 -9.09 22.59 22.13
N ASP A 452 -8.58 21.82 21.18
CA ASP A 452 -7.74 22.34 20.08
C ASP A 452 -7.88 21.54 18.76
N PHE A 453 -6.95 21.74 17.83
CA PHE A 453 -6.88 21.05 16.53
C PHE A 453 -5.78 19.99 16.49
N SER A 454 -5.23 19.59 17.65
CA SER A 454 -4.14 18.64 17.70
C SER A 454 -4.66 17.20 17.62
N PRO A 455 -3.92 16.27 17.01
CA PRO A 455 -4.19 14.84 17.15
C PRO A 455 -3.90 14.39 18.59
N CYS A 456 -4.43 13.22 18.99
CA CYS A 456 -4.12 12.65 20.30
C CYS A 456 -2.61 12.37 20.42
N VAL A 457 -2.07 12.65 21.59
CA VAL A 457 -0.65 12.46 21.91
C VAL A 457 -0.47 11.18 22.70
N GLU A 458 0.62 10.45 22.42
CA GLU A 458 0.98 9.24 23.18
C GLU A 458 1.18 9.53 24.68
N THR A 459 0.70 8.64 25.52
CA THR A 459 0.88 8.70 26.98
C THR A 459 2.29 8.27 27.37
N THR A 460 2.87 8.95 28.35
CA THR A 460 4.15 8.62 28.94
C THR A 460 4.08 7.29 29.70
N ILE A 461 5.02 6.38 29.42
CA ILE A 461 5.23 5.16 30.19
C ILE A 461 6.38 5.42 31.17
N CYS A 462 6.13 5.25 32.46
CA CYS A 462 7.16 5.46 33.49
C CYS A 462 8.32 4.48 33.33
N SER A 463 9.55 4.98 33.51
CA SER A 463 10.78 4.18 33.37
C SER A 463 10.91 3.16 34.51
N SER A 464 11.86 2.21 34.41
CA SER A 464 12.09 1.18 35.44
C SER A 464 12.38 1.71 36.85
N ASP A 465 12.85 2.97 36.94
CA ASP A 465 13.27 3.62 38.18
C ASP A 465 12.21 4.60 38.71
N GLU A 466 11.03 4.59 38.08
CA GLU A 466 9.89 5.45 38.40
C GLU A 466 8.64 4.60 38.63
N TYR A 467 7.71 5.12 39.43
CA TYR A 467 6.38 4.53 39.56
C TYR A 467 5.31 5.52 39.10
N GLU A 468 4.21 4.96 38.62
CA GLU A 468 3.04 5.71 38.18
C GLU A 468 2.31 6.26 39.42
N LEU A 469 2.40 7.58 39.61
CA LEU A 469 1.74 8.30 40.70
C LEU A 469 0.27 8.58 40.35
N VAL A 470 0.01 8.92 39.09
CA VAL A 470 -1.32 9.13 38.52
C VAL A 470 -1.36 8.43 37.18
N ALA A 471 -2.37 7.59 36.99
CA ALA A 471 -2.54 6.88 35.74
C ALA A 471 -2.97 7.81 34.60
N ALA A 472 -2.45 7.55 33.40
CA ALA A 472 -2.90 8.25 32.21
C ALA A 472 -4.40 8.05 31.98
N SER A 473 -5.03 9.04 31.37
CA SER A 473 -6.43 9.00 30.92
C SER A 473 -6.53 9.58 29.51
N SER A 474 -7.68 9.45 28.85
CA SER A 474 -7.89 10.10 27.55
C SER A 474 -7.75 11.64 27.61
N THR A 475 -7.79 12.23 28.80
CA THR A 475 -7.73 13.68 29.04
C THR A 475 -6.45 14.16 29.72
N SER A 476 -5.51 13.27 30.04
CA SER A 476 -4.30 13.64 30.79
C SER A 476 -3.21 12.59 30.67
N ASP A 477 -1.96 13.03 30.62
CA ASP A 477 -0.82 12.12 30.66
C ASP A 477 -0.67 11.40 32.02
N ALA A 478 0.13 10.34 32.03
CA ALA A 478 0.61 9.70 33.25
C ALA A 478 1.56 10.65 34.00
N VAL A 479 1.49 10.63 35.33
CA VAL A 479 2.45 11.35 36.18
C VAL A 479 3.38 10.34 36.81
N CYS A 480 4.64 10.37 36.38
CA CYS A 480 5.69 9.53 36.93
C CYS A 480 6.34 10.20 38.14
N ALA A 481 6.66 9.40 39.16
CA ALA A 481 7.42 9.84 40.32
C ALA A 481 8.67 8.98 40.47
N SER A 482 9.79 9.63 40.75
CA SER A 482 11.04 8.93 41.03
C SER A 482 10.93 8.14 42.32
N CYS A 483 11.52 6.96 42.30
CA CYS A 483 11.62 6.08 43.45
C CYS A 483 13.07 6.03 43.92
N VAL A 484 13.40 6.74 44.99
CA VAL A 484 14.69 6.55 45.66
C VAL A 484 14.51 5.46 46.70
N PHE A 485 15.12 4.30 46.47
CA PHE A 485 15.15 3.22 47.44
C PHE A 485 16.07 3.61 48.61
N ASP A 486 15.59 3.38 49.83
CA ASP A 486 16.44 3.41 51.01
C ASP A 486 17.25 2.11 51.13
N CYS A 487 18.09 1.98 52.16
CA CYS A 487 18.92 0.78 52.34
C CYS A 487 18.10 -0.51 52.63
N ALA A 488 16.78 -0.41 52.82
CA ALA A 488 15.88 -1.54 53.07
C ALA A 488 15.04 -1.88 51.82
N ASP A 489 15.44 -1.36 50.66
CA ASP A 489 14.71 -1.49 49.39
C ASP A 489 13.27 -0.92 49.47
N VAL A 490 13.03 0.07 50.33
CA VAL A 490 11.74 0.74 50.43
C VAL A 490 11.76 2.04 49.64
N CYS A 491 10.84 2.16 48.68
CA CYS A 491 10.66 3.35 47.87
C CYS A 491 10.35 4.58 48.72
N ASN A 492 11.15 5.64 48.59
CA ASN A 492 11.08 6.85 49.42
C ASN A 492 11.10 6.54 50.93
N GLY A 493 11.75 5.45 51.30
CA GLY A 493 11.97 5.08 52.69
C GLY A 493 13.00 6.00 53.36
N SER A 494 13.08 5.92 54.69
CA SER A 494 13.96 6.77 55.49
C SER A 494 15.07 5.99 56.20
N ALA A 495 15.24 4.70 55.88
CA ALA A 495 16.27 3.88 56.49
C ALA A 495 17.65 4.27 55.96
N VAL A 496 18.63 4.35 56.85
CA VAL A 496 20.03 4.65 56.51
C VAL A 496 20.89 3.56 57.14
N GLU A 497 21.99 3.20 56.50
CA GLU A 497 23.00 2.33 57.11
C GLU A 497 23.59 3.02 58.35
N ASP A 498 23.74 2.25 59.43
CA ASP A 498 24.51 2.69 60.59
C ASP A 498 26.02 2.59 60.33
N ASP A 499 26.84 3.00 61.31
CA ASP A 499 28.31 2.92 61.20
C ASP A 499 28.84 1.47 61.04
N CYS A 500 27.99 0.46 61.29
CA CYS A 500 28.27 -0.95 61.10
C CYS A 500 27.82 -1.50 59.73
N GLY A 501 27.28 -0.65 58.85
CA GLY A 501 26.77 -1.05 57.53
C GLY A 501 25.43 -1.81 57.59
N VAL A 502 24.71 -1.74 58.71
CA VAL A 502 23.40 -2.38 58.85
C VAL A 502 22.30 -1.36 58.62
N CYS A 503 21.41 -1.63 57.67
CA CYS A 503 20.29 -0.75 57.39
C CYS A 503 19.35 -0.60 58.59
N GLY A 504 19.18 0.63 59.10
CA GLY A 504 18.37 0.91 60.28
C GLY A 504 18.93 0.31 61.57
N GLY A 505 20.23 -0.04 61.58
CA GLY A 505 20.90 -0.60 62.75
C GLY A 505 21.11 0.44 63.87
N ASP A 506 21.47 -0.07 65.05
CA ASP A 506 21.70 0.73 66.26
C ASP A 506 23.20 0.95 66.56
N GLY A 507 24.08 0.57 65.64
CA GLY A 507 25.53 0.67 65.78
C GLY A 507 26.18 -0.37 66.69
N SER A 508 25.43 -1.37 67.17
CA SER A 508 25.97 -2.37 68.09
C SER A 508 26.61 -3.58 67.40
N SER A 509 26.22 -3.89 66.16
CA SER A 509 26.53 -5.16 65.48
C SER A 509 28.02 -5.34 65.11
N CYS A 510 28.79 -4.26 64.98
CA CYS A 510 30.21 -4.29 64.64
C CYS A 510 31.17 -4.16 65.85
N PHE A 511 30.62 -4.11 67.07
CA PHE A 511 31.39 -4.00 68.31
C PHE A 511 31.77 -5.38 68.88
N ALA A 512 33.01 -5.51 69.35
CA ALA A 512 33.46 -6.61 70.19
C ALA A 512 34.28 -6.09 71.37
N SER A 513 34.11 -6.68 72.55
CA SER A 513 35.02 -6.45 73.67
C SER A 513 35.45 -7.73 74.35
N LEU A 514 36.69 -7.72 74.85
CA LEU A 514 37.22 -8.76 75.72
C LEU A 514 37.71 -8.14 77.03
N SER A 515 37.51 -8.86 78.13
CA SER A 515 37.99 -8.41 79.44
C SER A 515 38.45 -9.56 80.33
N LEU A 516 39.26 -9.23 81.33
CA LEU A 516 39.70 -10.20 82.35
C LEU A 516 38.57 -10.48 83.35
N GLY A 517 38.26 -11.75 83.54
CA GLY A 517 37.26 -12.24 84.49
C GLY A 517 37.85 -12.72 85.81
N ALA A 518 37.28 -13.78 86.38
CA ALA A 518 37.77 -14.33 87.64
C ALA A 518 39.22 -14.84 87.50
N PHE A 519 40.05 -14.50 88.48
CA PHE A 519 41.45 -14.92 88.57
C PHE A 519 41.68 -15.75 89.82
N ASP A 520 42.27 -16.92 89.63
CA ASP A 520 42.74 -17.78 90.69
C ASP A 520 44.26 -17.96 90.56
N ALA A 521 45.00 -17.46 91.56
CA ALA A 521 46.45 -17.56 91.64
C ALA A 521 46.96 -19.02 91.64
N SER A 522 46.10 -20.01 91.89
CA SER A 522 46.43 -21.43 91.78
C SER A 522 46.51 -21.95 90.33
N GLY A 523 46.13 -21.15 89.33
CA GLY A 523 46.44 -21.41 87.92
C GLY A 523 45.29 -21.24 86.92
N SER A 524 44.26 -20.42 87.19
CA SER A 524 43.17 -20.19 86.23
C SER A 524 42.78 -18.71 86.07
N LEU A 525 42.40 -18.32 84.84
CA LEU A 525 41.94 -16.97 84.49
C LEU A 525 40.81 -17.05 83.47
N GLU A 526 39.68 -16.42 83.75
CA GLU A 526 38.59 -16.29 82.78
C GLU A 526 38.83 -15.11 81.82
N ILE A 527 38.48 -15.33 80.56
CA ILE A 527 38.34 -14.26 79.56
C ILE A 527 36.86 -14.07 79.30
N LEU A 528 36.37 -12.86 79.54
CA LEU A 528 34.99 -12.47 79.29
C LEU A 528 34.88 -11.82 77.91
N TYR A 529 33.71 -11.95 77.28
CA TYR A 529 33.38 -11.25 76.04
C TYR A 529 32.06 -10.48 76.15
N ASP A 530 31.93 -9.48 75.28
CA ASP A 530 30.65 -8.85 74.90
C ASP A 530 30.72 -8.56 73.40
N PHE A 531 29.98 -9.34 72.61
CA PHE A 531 29.96 -9.26 71.15
C PHE A 531 28.60 -8.76 70.66
N GLY A 532 28.61 -7.78 69.77
CA GLY A 532 27.40 -7.29 69.11
C GLY A 532 26.89 -8.20 67.99
N SER A 533 27.71 -9.13 67.53
CA SER A 533 27.36 -10.12 66.50
C SER A 533 28.08 -11.45 66.72
N ASP A 534 27.72 -12.46 65.92
CA ASP A 534 28.32 -13.78 65.98
C ASP A 534 29.79 -13.75 65.54
N VAL A 535 30.66 -14.35 66.35
CA VAL A 535 32.11 -14.38 66.14
C VAL A 535 32.57 -15.77 65.70
N ALA A 536 33.32 -15.84 64.59
CA ALA A 536 33.86 -17.08 64.03
C ALA A 536 35.34 -17.33 64.39
N GLY A 537 36.04 -16.31 64.90
CA GLY A 537 37.45 -16.40 65.26
C GLY A 537 37.86 -15.30 66.22
N PHE A 538 38.81 -15.59 67.11
CA PHE A 538 39.41 -14.57 67.97
C PHE A 538 40.90 -14.84 68.19
N GLN A 539 41.67 -13.76 68.27
CA GLN A 539 43.08 -13.77 68.59
C GLN A 539 43.39 -12.57 69.48
N PHE A 540 44.01 -12.83 70.64
CA PHE A 540 44.52 -11.80 71.54
C PHE A 540 45.74 -12.31 72.29
N ASP A 541 46.53 -11.40 72.83
CA ASP A 541 47.68 -11.70 73.67
C ASP A 541 47.36 -11.45 75.14
N VAL A 542 47.93 -12.26 76.01
CA VAL A 542 47.85 -12.10 77.47
C VAL A 542 49.25 -11.97 78.04
N GLY A 543 49.50 -10.86 78.74
CA GLY A 543 50.76 -10.58 79.41
C GLY A 543 50.81 -11.09 80.85
N GLY A 544 52.01 -11.27 81.39
CA GLY A 544 52.23 -11.48 82.83
C GLY A 544 51.92 -12.89 83.37
N LEU A 545 51.54 -13.84 82.53
CA LEU A 545 51.31 -15.25 82.88
C LEU A 545 52.10 -16.20 81.97
N ALA A 546 52.51 -17.35 82.49
CA ALA A 546 52.99 -18.49 81.71
C ALA A 546 51.81 -19.44 81.44
N ILE A 547 51.15 -19.26 80.30
CA ILE A 547 49.88 -19.92 79.97
C ILE A 547 50.17 -21.31 79.38
N ASP A 548 49.52 -22.33 79.95
CA ASP A 548 49.69 -23.73 79.53
C ASP A 548 48.56 -24.20 78.59
N GLY A 549 47.41 -23.50 78.57
CA GLY A 549 46.25 -23.88 77.77
C GLY A 549 45.05 -22.98 77.97
N ALA A 550 44.02 -23.20 77.16
CA ALA A 550 42.75 -22.48 77.20
C ALA A 550 41.62 -23.44 76.80
N SER A 551 40.51 -23.46 77.54
CA SER A 551 39.35 -24.30 77.21
C SER A 551 38.08 -23.83 77.94
N GLY A 552 36.93 -24.39 77.54
CA GLY A 552 35.64 -24.05 78.15
C GLY A 552 35.09 -22.70 77.69
N GLY A 553 34.07 -22.21 78.40
CA GLY A 553 33.31 -21.02 78.04
C GLY A 553 32.51 -21.20 76.74
N ALA A 554 31.99 -20.08 76.24
CA ALA A 554 31.20 -20.03 75.00
C ALA A 554 32.00 -20.53 73.78
N ALA A 555 33.32 -20.32 73.74
CA ALA A 555 34.18 -20.87 72.68
C ALA A 555 34.19 -22.41 72.71
N GLY A 556 34.31 -23.01 73.89
CA GLY A 556 34.26 -24.47 74.05
C GLY A 556 32.90 -25.06 73.67
N GLU A 557 31.81 -24.40 74.09
CA GLU A 557 30.44 -24.81 73.74
C GLU A 557 30.15 -24.70 72.24
N ALA A 558 30.68 -23.66 71.59
CA ALA A 558 30.60 -23.47 70.14
C ALA A 558 31.56 -24.39 69.35
N GLY A 559 32.35 -25.24 70.03
CA GLY A 559 33.25 -26.20 69.39
C GLY A 559 34.54 -25.61 68.83
N PHE A 560 34.99 -24.46 69.36
CA PHE A 560 36.24 -23.85 68.95
C PHE A 560 37.43 -24.67 69.45
N THR A 561 38.43 -24.81 68.59
CA THR A 561 39.77 -25.20 69.02
C THR A 561 40.49 -23.95 69.50
N VAL A 562 40.76 -23.85 70.81
CA VAL A 562 41.54 -22.76 71.37
C VAL A 562 42.98 -23.22 71.56
N SER A 563 43.91 -22.59 70.84
CA SER A 563 45.34 -22.86 70.89
C SER A 563 46.05 -21.72 71.61
N VAL A 564 47.03 -22.07 72.44
CA VAL A 564 47.83 -21.10 73.20
C VAL A 564 49.30 -21.21 72.77
N GLY A 565 49.88 -20.07 72.40
CA GLY A 565 51.31 -19.90 72.14
C GLY A 565 52.07 -19.52 73.41
N SER A 566 53.09 -18.67 73.29
CA SER A 566 53.79 -18.13 74.47
C SER A 566 52.98 -17.06 75.22
N THR A 567 52.22 -16.25 74.48
CA THR A 567 51.39 -15.13 74.97
C THR A 567 50.09 -15.00 74.19
N THR A 568 50.10 -15.41 72.92
CA THR A 568 48.92 -15.41 72.03
C THR A 568 47.96 -16.55 72.33
N VAL A 569 46.68 -16.21 72.45
CA VAL A 569 45.54 -17.11 72.51
C VAL A 569 44.78 -16.97 71.19
N LEU A 570 44.59 -18.08 70.48
CA LEU A 570 43.90 -18.14 69.20
C LEU A 570 42.76 -19.15 69.28
N GLY A 571 41.53 -18.70 69.10
CA GLY A 571 40.34 -19.55 68.97
C GLY A 571 39.85 -19.58 67.53
N VAL A 572 39.74 -20.79 66.97
CA VAL A 572 39.16 -21.01 65.64
C VAL A 572 38.24 -22.23 65.64
N SER A 573 37.13 -22.16 64.91
CA SER A 573 36.28 -23.31 64.62
C SER A 573 36.61 -23.91 63.25
N PHE A 574 37.00 -25.18 63.20
CA PHE A 574 37.21 -25.90 61.92
C PHE A 574 35.91 -26.47 61.34
N THR A 575 34.81 -26.41 62.10
CA THR A 575 33.49 -26.88 61.68
C THR A 575 32.58 -25.74 61.24
N GLY A 576 33.05 -24.49 61.27
CA GLY A 576 32.26 -23.29 60.95
C GLY A 576 31.31 -22.85 62.07
N GLY A 577 31.51 -23.31 63.30
CA GLY A 577 30.75 -22.83 64.46
C GLY A 577 31.11 -21.38 64.80
N THR A 578 30.13 -20.64 65.33
CA THR A 578 30.29 -19.26 65.81
C THR A 578 29.98 -19.17 67.31
N VAL A 579 30.65 -18.25 68.00
CA VAL A 579 30.26 -17.79 69.33
C VAL A 579 29.14 -16.77 69.15
N PRO A 580 27.92 -17.01 69.67
CA PRO A 580 26.80 -16.09 69.46
C PRO A 580 27.02 -14.72 70.09
N ALA A 581 26.37 -13.70 69.51
CA ALA A 581 26.28 -12.36 70.10
C ALA A 581 25.76 -12.39 71.56
N GLY A 582 26.19 -11.42 72.36
CA GLY A 582 25.91 -11.31 73.79
C GLY A 582 27.18 -11.29 74.62
N SER A 583 27.04 -11.52 75.94
CA SER A 583 28.16 -11.48 76.88
C SER A 583 28.25 -12.72 77.76
N GLY A 584 29.47 -13.05 78.19
CA GLY A 584 29.73 -14.22 79.03
C GLY A 584 31.21 -14.56 79.15
N VAL A 585 31.52 -15.76 79.63
CA VAL A 585 32.88 -16.30 79.64
C VAL A 585 33.18 -16.84 78.24
N LEU A 586 34.14 -16.24 77.54
CA LEU A 586 34.59 -16.71 76.23
C LEU A 586 35.36 -18.02 76.37
N THR A 587 36.38 -18.02 77.22
CA THR A 587 37.21 -19.19 77.51
C THR A 587 37.94 -19.01 78.85
N THR A 588 38.40 -20.11 79.44
CA THR A 588 39.19 -20.10 80.68
C THR A 588 40.62 -20.55 80.37
N LEU A 589 41.58 -19.70 80.69
CA LEU A 589 43.01 -19.95 80.56
C LEU A 589 43.53 -20.71 81.79
N SER A 590 44.43 -21.67 81.56
CA SER A 590 45.22 -22.32 82.60
C SER A 590 46.67 -21.86 82.52
N PHE A 591 47.31 -21.54 83.65
CA PHE A 591 48.69 -21.07 83.70
C PHE A 591 49.48 -21.72 84.86
N SER A 592 50.80 -21.82 84.70
CA SER A 592 51.68 -22.50 85.66
C SER A 592 52.48 -21.53 86.54
N ALA A 593 52.61 -20.28 86.11
CA ALA A 593 53.29 -19.24 86.87
C ALA A 593 52.82 -17.83 86.49
N VAL A 594 52.88 -16.91 87.45
CA VAL A 594 52.83 -15.47 87.22
C VAL A 594 54.24 -15.00 86.86
N THR A 595 54.37 -14.31 85.72
CA THR A 595 55.68 -13.92 85.15
C THR A 595 55.90 -12.40 85.12
N GLY A 596 54.89 -11.60 85.46
CA GLY A 596 54.99 -10.13 85.53
C GLY A 596 54.24 -9.54 86.72
N ASP A 597 54.43 -8.24 86.96
CA ASP A 597 53.77 -7.50 88.05
C ASP A 597 52.26 -7.29 87.81
N SER A 598 51.80 -7.42 86.57
CA SER A 598 50.38 -7.42 86.21
C SER A 598 50.07 -8.34 85.03
N THR A 599 48.81 -8.77 84.95
CA THR A 599 48.21 -9.46 83.80
C THR A 599 47.26 -8.52 83.07
N GLU A 600 47.45 -8.40 81.76
CA GLU A 600 46.70 -7.50 80.87
C GLU A 600 46.45 -8.17 79.53
N LEU A 601 45.33 -7.80 78.89
CA LEU A 601 45.02 -8.19 77.51
C LEU A 601 45.64 -7.18 76.54
N SER A 602 46.18 -7.67 75.43
CA SER A 602 46.69 -6.85 74.34
C SER A 602 46.33 -7.45 72.99
N LEU A 603 46.27 -6.63 71.95
CA LEU A 603 46.12 -7.10 70.57
C LEU A 603 47.46 -7.59 69.99
N GLY A 604 48.57 -7.40 70.69
CA GLY A 604 49.87 -7.79 70.15
C GLY A 604 50.14 -7.15 68.77
N ASN A 605 50.67 -7.94 67.83
CA ASN A 605 50.98 -7.49 66.47
C ASN A 605 49.85 -7.77 65.45
N SER A 606 48.85 -8.61 65.78
CA SER A 606 47.77 -9.00 64.84
C SER A 606 46.50 -9.54 65.51
N GLY A 607 46.22 -9.17 66.76
CA GLY A 607 45.02 -9.58 67.48
C GLY A 607 43.76 -9.04 66.80
N ALA A 608 42.75 -9.89 66.65
CA ALA A 608 41.51 -9.58 65.96
C ALA A 608 40.39 -10.50 66.47
N VAL A 609 39.17 -10.01 66.41
CA VAL A 609 37.96 -10.83 66.54
C VAL A 609 37.23 -10.72 65.20
N SER A 610 36.81 -11.83 64.62
CA SER A 610 36.26 -11.84 63.27
C SER A 610 34.90 -12.52 63.18
N THR A 611 34.05 -12.03 62.28
CA THR A 611 32.78 -12.67 61.91
C THR A 611 33.02 -13.89 61.00
N ALA A 612 31.95 -14.64 60.69
CA ALA A 612 32.01 -15.75 59.75
C ALA A 612 32.37 -15.33 58.31
N ALA A 613 32.14 -14.06 57.95
CA ALA A 613 32.53 -13.50 56.66
C ALA A 613 34.04 -13.15 56.59
N GLY A 614 34.74 -13.19 57.73
CA GLY A 614 36.16 -12.85 57.84
C GLY A 614 36.42 -11.38 58.16
N ASP A 615 35.38 -10.59 58.40
CA ASP A 615 35.50 -9.18 58.77
C ASP A 615 35.98 -9.05 60.21
N ALA A 616 36.99 -8.22 60.45
CA ALA A 616 37.47 -7.90 61.78
C ALA A 616 36.53 -6.91 62.47
N LEU A 617 36.04 -7.26 63.66
CA LEU A 617 35.24 -6.40 64.52
C LEU A 617 36.12 -5.36 65.23
N GLU A 618 35.56 -4.20 65.55
CA GLU A 618 36.26 -3.23 66.40
C GLU A 618 36.38 -3.79 67.82
N LEU A 619 37.61 -4.17 68.20
CA LEU A 619 37.89 -4.85 69.46
C LEU A 619 38.37 -3.87 70.54
N SER A 620 37.60 -3.76 71.63
CA SER A 620 38.03 -3.11 72.87
C SER A 620 38.52 -4.12 73.90
N LEU A 621 39.71 -3.89 74.46
CA LEU A 621 40.28 -4.72 75.53
C LEU A 621 40.24 -3.98 76.86
N SER A 622 39.88 -4.66 77.94
CA SER A 622 39.83 -4.05 79.27
C SER A 622 40.16 -5.00 80.43
N GLY A 623 40.48 -4.42 81.58
CA GLY A 623 40.88 -5.15 82.79
C GLY A 623 42.40 -5.23 82.95
N SER A 624 42.83 -5.27 84.21
CA SER A 624 44.22 -5.50 84.61
C SER A 624 44.20 -6.15 85.99
N ILE A 625 45.02 -7.19 86.19
CA ILE A 625 45.17 -7.87 87.48
C ILE A 625 46.59 -7.58 87.97
N VAL A 626 46.73 -6.91 89.10
CA VAL A 626 48.04 -6.63 89.71
C VAL A 626 48.43 -7.77 90.65
N HIS A 627 49.62 -8.31 90.47
CA HIS A 627 50.18 -9.36 91.30
C HIS A 627 51.08 -8.75 92.37
N THR A 628 50.75 -8.94 93.64
CA THR A 628 51.65 -8.51 94.72
C THR A 628 52.75 -9.55 94.89
N GLN A 629 54.00 -9.17 94.62
CA GLN A 629 55.16 -10.01 94.96
C GLN A 629 55.28 -10.09 96.48
N ASP A 630 55.03 -11.27 97.05
CA ASP A 630 55.43 -11.64 98.42
C ASP A 630 56.75 -12.41 98.40
#